data_AF-A0A2H9PCT2-F1
#
_entry.id   AF-A0A2H9PCT2-F1
#
_cell.length_a   1.000
_cell.length_b   1.000
_cell.length_c   1.000
_cell.angle_alpha   90.00
_cell.angle_beta   90.00
_cell.angle_gamma   90.00
#
_symmetry.space_group_name_H-M   'P 1'
#
loop_
_entity.id
_entity.type
_entity.pdbx_description
1 polymer ?
#
loop_
_entity_poly.entity_id
_entity_poly.type
_entity_poly.pdbx_seq_one_letter_code
_entity_poly.pdbx_strand_id
1 'polypeptide(L)' 'MDERIAIFIDGSNFYHGLKENIGISKINFQKFVELLVGQRDLLRTYYYNATLSTNEGERYKDQQRFFAYLRTIP' A
#
# COMPACT_ATOMS: atom_id res chain seq x y z
N MET A 1 22.19 -0.76 -18.05
CA MET A 1 20.74 -0.74 -18.24
C MET A 1 20.19 -1.02 -16.86
N ASP A 2 19.68 0.01 -16.19
CA ASP A 2 19.29 -0.11 -14.78
C ASP A 2 18.09 -1.05 -14.67
N GLU A 3 18.15 -1.98 -13.71
CA GLU A 3 17.11 -2.98 -13.50
C GLU A 3 15.81 -2.26 -13.08
N ARG A 4 14.71 -2.53 -13.80
CA ARG A 4 13.41 -1.88 -13.56
C ARG A 4 12.51 -2.80 -12.75
N ILE A 5 11.79 -2.24 -11.78
CA ILE A 5 10.87 -2.98 -10.90
C ILE A 5 9.47 -2.37 -10.93
N ALA A 6 8.44 -3.21 -10.93
CA ALA A 6 7.07 -2.85 -10.60
C ALA A 6 6.65 -3.62 -9.35
N ILE A 7 5.93 -2.95 -8.45
CA ILE A 7 5.52 -3.53 -7.16
C ILE A 7 4.00 -3.74 -7.19
N PHE A 8 3.56 -4.95 -6.82
CA PHE A 8 2.15 -5.31 -6.74
C PHE A 8 1.84 -5.79 -5.33
N ILE A 9 0.95 -5.09 -4.64
CA ILE A 9 0.61 -5.36 -3.24
C ILE A 9 -0.87 -5.70 -3.16
N ASP A 10 -1.17 -6.91 -2.68
CA ASP A 10 -2.51 -7.29 -2.21
C ASP A 10 -2.73 -6.68 -0.83
N GLY A 11 -3.59 -5.66 -0.77
CA GLY A 11 -3.82 -4.88 0.44
C GLY A 11 -4.45 -5.66 1.59
N SER A 12 -5.31 -6.64 1.30
CA SER A 12 -5.96 -7.45 2.33
C SER A 12 -4.95 -8.39 2.96
N ASN A 13 -4.25 -9.19 2.14
CA ASN A 13 -3.22 -10.11 2.62
C ASN A 13 -2.08 -9.36 3.32
N PHE A 14 -1.68 -8.20 2.79
CA PHE A 14 -0.65 -7.39 3.43
C PHE A 14 -1.07 -6.88 4.81
N TYR A 15 -2.31 -6.36 4.94
CA TYR A 15 -2.83 -5.89 6.23
C TYR A 15 -2.89 -7.01 7.28
N HIS A 16 -3.42 -8.18 6.91
CA HIS A 16 -3.51 -9.32 7.81
C HIS A 16 -2.12 -9.85 8.19
N GLY A 17 -1.22 -10.01 7.22
CA GLY A 17 0.16 -10.42 7.46
C GLY A 17 0.91 -9.48 8.40
N LEU A 18 0.72 -8.16 8.25
CA LEU A 18 1.27 -7.16 9.16
C LEU A 18 0.73 -7.30 10.59
N LYS A 19 -0.59 -7.49 10.75
CA LYS A 19 -1.22 -7.69 12.06
C LYS A 19 -0.78 -8.97 12.74
N GLU A 20 -0.74 -10.07 12.01
CA GLU A 20 -0.48 -11.40 12.56
C GLU A 20 1.01 -11.60 12.90
N ASN A 21 1.92 -11.09 12.07
CA ASN A 21 3.35 -11.35 12.22
C ASN A 21 4.10 -10.22 12.95
N ILE A 22 3.61 -8.98 12.89
CA ILE A 22 4.30 -7.80 13.46
C ILE A 22 3.44 -7.11 14.54
N GLY A 23 2.13 -7.38 14.61
CA GLY A 23 1.21 -6.77 15.56
C GLY A 23 0.76 -5.34 15.19
N ILE A 24 1.35 -4.74 14.15
CA ILE A 24 1.05 -3.38 13.69
C ILE A 24 0.65 -3.39 12.22
N SER A 25 -0.34 -2.59 11.85
CA SER A 25 -0.77 -2.41 10.45
C SER A 25 -0.47 -1.02 9.90
N LYS A 26 -0.06 -0.09 10.76
CA LYS A 26 0.23 1.29 10.40
C LYS A 26 1.73 1.41 10.14
N ILE A 27 2.09 1.50 8.86
CA ILE A 27 3.47 1.66 8.41
C ILE A 27 3.61 2.89 7.53
N ASN A 28 4.84 3.37 7.36
CA ASN A 28 5.15 4.37 6.34
C ASN A 28 5.28 3.66 4.98
N PHE A 29 4.26 3.80 4.14
CA PHE A 29 4.19 3.06 2.89
C PHE A 29 5.21 3.53 1.86
N GLN A 30 5.56 4.81 1.86
CA GLN A 30 6.63 5.34 1.02
C GLN A 30 7.98 4.69 1.38
N LYS A 31 8.34 4.66 2.67
CA LYS A 31 9.57 3.98 3.12
C LYS A 31 9.56 2.49 2.81
N PHE A 32 8.39 1.85 2.88
CA PHE A 32 8.25 0.44 2.51
C PHE A 32 8.51 0.21 1.02
N VAL A 33 7.96 1.07 0.15
CA VAL A 33 8.26 1.04 -1.29
C VAL A 33 9.74 1.31 -1.56
N GLU A 34 10.33 2.35 -0.94
CA GLU A 34 11.77 2.65 -1.05
C GLU A 34 12.65 1.45 -0.65
N LEU A 35 12.28 0.75 0.43
CA LEU A 35 12.95 -0.47 0.88
C LEU A 35 12.87 -1.59 -0.17
N LEU A 36 11.70 -1.81 -0.77
CA LEU A 36 11.50 -2.83 -1.79
C LEU A 36 12.23 -2.49 -3.10
N VAL A 37 12.29 -1.21 -3.47
CA VAL A 37 12.96 -0.74 -4.68
C VAL A 37 14.48 -0.96 -4.59
N GLY A 38 15.09 -0.53 -3.48
CA GLY A 38 16.54 -0.63 -3.30
C GLY A 38 17.29 0.25 -4.30
N GLN A 39 18.21 -0.35 -5.08
CA GLN A 39 19.02 0.36 -6.09
C GLN A 39 18.42 0.32 -7.51
N ARG A 40 17.17 -0.12 -7.65
CA ARG A 40 16.51 -0.35 -8.94
C ARG A 40 15.62 0.83 -9.32
N ASP A 41 15.25 0.89 -10.60
CA ASP A 41 14.35 1.93 -11.10
C ASP A 41 12.88 1.50 -10.94
N LEU A 42 12.15 2.21 -10.07
CA LEU A 42 10.72 1.98 -9.87
C LEU A 42 9.90 2.45 -11.07
N LEU A 43 9.15 1.52 -11.65
CA LEU A 43 8.14 1.80 -12.68
C LEU A 43 6.89 2.40 -12.10
N ARG A 44 6.29 1.67 -11.15
CA ARG A 44 5.03 1.99 -10.48
C ARG A 44 4.77 1.04 -9.32
N THR A 45 4.06 1.52 -8.32
CA THR A 45 3.44 0.70 -7.27
C THR A 45 1.94 0.53 -7.51
N TYR A 46 1.46 -0.71 -7.45
CA TYR A 46 0.04 -1.06 -7.53
C TYR A 46 -0.43 -1.62 -6.20
N TYR A 47 -1.48 -1.03 -5.63
CA TYR A 47 -2.11 -1.49 -4.40
C TYR A 47 -3.56 -1.91 -4.68
N TYR A 48 -3.84 -3.20 -4.49
CA TYR A 48 -5.15 -3.78 -4.75
C TYR A 48 -5.92 -3.94 -3.45
N ASN A 49 -7.08 -3.31 -3.34
CA ASN A 49 -7.97 -3.51 -2.21
C ASN A 49 -9.42 -3.25 -2.60
N ALA A 50 -10.34 -3.93 -1.94
CA ALA A 50 -11.76 -3.70 -2.13
C ALA A 50 -12.15 -2.35 -1.52
N THR A 51 -12.93 -1.57 -2.27
CA THR A 51 -13.52 -0.33 -1.75
C THR A 51 -14.65 -0.70 -0.79
N LEU A 52 -14.63 -0.11 0.40
CA LEU A 52 -15.71 -0.27 1.38
C LEU A 52 -16.99 0.35 0.82
N SER A 53 -18.13 -0.14 1.31
CA SER A 53 -19.42 0.45 0.97
C SER A 53 -19.60 1.79 1.69
N THR A 54 -20.31 2.73 1.06
CA THR A 54 -20.56 4.08 1.60
C THR A 54 -21.39 4.06 2.90
N ASN A 55 -22.16 2.99 3.13
CA ASN A 55 -22.88 2.77 4.39
C ASN A 55 -21.95 2.50 5.59
N GLU A 56 -20.65 2.26 5.39
CA GLU A 56 -19.66 2.09 6.47
C GLU A 56 -19.22 3.44 7.09
N GLY A 57 -19.75 4.57 6.60
CA GLY A 57 -19.62 5.89 7.24
C GLY A 57 -18.17 6.37 7.33
N GLU A 58 -17.66 6.54 8.56
CA GLU A 58 -16.31 7.08 8.77
C GLU A 58 -15.21 6.15 8.26
N ARG A 59 -15.40 4.83 8.36
CA ARG A 59 -14.44 3.84 7.85
C ARG A 59 -14.25 3.95 6.33
N TYR A 60 -15.32 4.23 5.61
CA TYR A 60 -15.25 4.52 4.17
C TYR A 60 -14.41 5.77 3.90
N LYS A 61 -14.66 6.88 4.62
CA LYS A 61 -13.90 8.12 4.44
C LYS A 61 -12.41 7.94 4.73
N ASP A 62 -12.09 7.23 5.81
CA ASP A 62 -10.70 6.94 6.17
C ASP A 62 -10.02 6.07 5.10
N GLN A 63 -10.73 5.08 4.54
CA GLN A 63 -10.21 4.31 3.41
C GLN A 63 -9.98 5.20 2.18
N GLN A 64 -10.90 6.10 1.85
CA GLN A 64 -10.71 7.00 0.70
C GLN A 64 -9.51 7.95 0.90
N ARG A 65 -9.29 8.45 2.12
CA ARG A 65 -8.09 9.23 2.47
C ARG A 65 -6.83 8.39 2.31
N PHE A 66 -6.85 7.14 2.76
CA PHE A 66 -5.72 6.22 2.61
C PHE A 66 -5.44 5.93 1.13
N PHE A 67 -6.45 5.68 0.30
CA PHE A 67 -6.28 5.50 -1.14
C PHE A 67 -5.78 6.76 -1.85
N ALA A 68 -6.21 7.94 -1.41
CA ALA A 68 -5.68 9.21 -1.91
C ALA A 68 -4.18 9.36 -1.58
N TYR A 69 -3.76 9.00 -0.36
CA TYR A 69 -2.36 8.95 0.02
C TYR A 69 -1.56 7.94 -0.79
N LEU A 70 -2.06 6.71 -0.99
CA LEU A 70 -1.36 5.70 -1.80
C LEU A 70 -1.13 6.17 -3.24
N ARG A 71 -2.05 6.97 -3.81
CA ARG A 71 -1.89 7.55 -5.16
C ARG A 71 -0.78 8.60 -5.26
N THR A 72 -0.29 9.14 -4.14
CA THR A 72 0.87 10.04 -4.16
C THR A 72 2.20 9.31 -4.17
N ILE A 73 2.18 7.98 -3.99
CA ILE A 73 3.37 7.14 -3.99
C ILE A 73 3.61 6.65 -5.43
N PRO A 74 4.85 6.72 -5.95
CA PRO A 74 5.17 6.35 -7.33
C PRO A 74 4.79 4.92 -7.71
#